data_AF-A0A8J3FEB5-F1
#
_entry.id   AF-A0A8J3FEB5-F1
#
_cell.length_a   1.000
_cell.length_b   1.000
_cell.length_c   1.000
_cell.angle_alpha   90.00
_cell.angle_beta   90.00
_cell.angle_gamma   90.00
#
_symmetry.space_group_name_H-M   'P 1'
#
loop_
_entity.id
_entity.type
_entity.pdbx_description
1 polymer ?
#
loop_
_entity_poly.entity_id
_entity_poly.type
_entity_poly.pdbx_seq_one_letter_code
_entity_poly.pdbx_strand_id
1 'polypeptide(L)'
;MLEPDELTLKIARHLEIDFQYVKRFESWDSAGIAQARAAGRAAGRLLGRKVLTVQSEPDEEGRVNVVVVVREVDGEDRQRMEERSRLILEHLWQDPPD
;
A
#
# COMPACT_ATOMS: atom_id res chain seq x y z
N MET A 1 -16.92 13.62 11.47
CA MET A 1 -15.92 12.61 11.03
C MET A 1 -14.56 13.23 11.27
N LEU A 2 -13.63 12.56 11.97
CA LEU A 2 -12.24 13.02 12.07
C LEU A 2 -11.61 12.86 10.69
N GLU A 3 -10.93 13.89 10.19
CA GLU A 3 -10.20 13.77 8.92
C GLU A 3 -9.16 12.65 9.00
N PRO A 4 -8.97 11.87 7.92
CA PRO A 4 -7.96 10.82 7.91
C PRO A 4 -6.56 11.42 8.08
N ASP A 5 -5.72 10.80 8.92
CA ASP A 5 -4.34 11.23 9.08
C ASP A 5 -3.53 11.03 7.78
N GLU A 6 -2.42 11.77 7.65
CA GLU A 6 -1.59 11.78 6.43
C GLU A 6 -1.09 10.39 6.03
N LEU A 7 -0.74 9.53 7.00
CA LEU A 7 -0.28 8.18 6.72
C LEU A 7 -1.42 7.32 6.17
N THR A 8 -2.64 7.46 6.73
CA THR A 8 -3.83 6.80 6.20
C THR A 8 -4.10 7.19 4.74
N LEU A 9 -4.04 8.48 4.41
CA LEU A 9 -4.22 8.96 3.03
C LEU A 9 -3.15 8.45 2.09
N LYS A 10 -1.89 8.44 2.53
CA LYS A 10 -0.76 7.90 1.76
C LYS A 10 -0.96 6.42 1.46
N ILE A 11 -1.29 5.62 2.47
CA ILE A 11 -1.55 4.18 2.28
C ILE A 11 -2.74 3.96 1.37
N ALA A 12 -3.84 4.72 1.53
CA ALA A 12 -5.01 4.62 0.65
C ALA A 12 -4.64 4.84 -0.81
N ARG A 13 -3.87 5.89 -1.13
CA ARG A 13 -3.42 6.16 -2.51
C ARG A 13 -2.61 5.00 -3.10
N HIS A 14 -1.71 4.40 -2.32
CA HIS A 14 -0.96 3.21 -2.76
C HIS A 14 -1.88 2.01 -2.98
N LEU A 15 -2.82 1.76 -2.07
CA LEU A 15 -3.78 0.66 -2.22
C LEU A 15 -4.71 0.85 -3.41
N GLU A 16 -5.06 2.08 -3.80
CA GLU A 16 -5.87 2.31 -5.00
C GLU A 16 -5.12 1.99 -6.29
N ILE A 17 -3.79 2.12 -6.30
CA ILE A 17 -2.96 2.00 -7.51
C ILE A 17 -2.30 0.62 -7.59
N ASP A 18 -1.53 0.28 -6.56
CA ASP A 18 -0.65 -0.89 -6.55
C ASP A 18 -1.27 -2.09 -5.83
N PHE A 19 -2.47 -1.91 -5.25
CA PHE A 19 -3.11 -2.82 -4.28
C PHE A 19 -2.26 -3.19 -3.07
N GLN A 20 -1.12 -2.53 -2.88
CA GLN A 20 -0.23 -2.76 -1.77
C GLN A 20 0.52 -1.49 -1.36
N TYR A 21 0.86 -1.43 -0.08
CA TYR A 21 1.78 -0.47 0.49
C TYR A 21 2.85 -1.23 1.25
N VAL A 22 4.12 -0.95 0.97
CA VAL A 22 5.28 -1.58 1.62
C VAL A 22 6.10 -0.51 2.31
N LYS A 23 6.45 -0.74 3.57
CA LYS A 23 7.41 0.08 4.30
C LYS A 23 8.32 -0.77 5.17
N ARG A 24 9.60 -0.43 5.16
CA ARG A 24 10.62 -1.04 6.03
C ARG A 24 10.67 -0.31 7.36
N PHE A 25 10.85 -1.07 8.42
CA PHE A 25 11.01 -0.59 9.80
C PHE A 25 12.16 -1.32 10.47
N GLU A 26 12.77 -0.68 11.45
CA GLU A 26 13.56 -1.39 12.44
C GLU A 26 12.66 -2.38 13.19
N SER A 27 13.11 -3.60 13.46
CA SER A 27 12.28 -4.63 14.12
C SER A 27 11.85 -4.23 15.53
N TRP A 28 12.61 -3.37 16.20
CA TRP A 28 12.30 -2.84 17.52
C TRP A 28 11.33 -1.65 17.48
N ASP A 29 11.07 -1.04 16.32
CA ASP A 29 10.13 0.08 16.15
C ASP A 29 8.67 -0.43 16.17
N SER A 30 8.28 -0.99 17.31
CA SER A 30 6.95 -1.53 17.54
C SER A 30 5.86 -0.46 17.41
N ALA A 31 6.16 0.79 17.74
CA ALA A 31 5.24 1.92 17.62
C ALA A 31 4.96 2.27 16.16
N GLY A 32 6.00 2.43 15.34
CA GLY A 32 5.86 2.71 13.91
C GLY A 32 5.15 1.58 13.16
N ILE A 33 5.48 0.32 13.49
CA ILE A 33 4.81 -0.86 12.93
C ILE A 33 3.32 -0.88 13.33
N ALA A 34 2.98 -0.59 14.58
CA ALA A 34 1.59 -0.53 15.05
C ALA A 34 0.81 0.60 14.38
N GLN A 35 1.45 1.77 14.18
CA GLN A 35 0.87 2.90 13.47
C GLN A 35 0.57 2.54 12.00
N ALA A 36 1.52 1.91 11.30
CA ALA A 36 1.31 1.46 9.92
C ALA A 36 0.17 0.45 9.79
N ARG A 37 0.06 -0.50 10.73
CA ARG A 37 -1.08 -1.44 10.81
C ARG A 37 -2.41 -0.73 11.02
N ALA A 38 -2.45 0.26 11.92
CA ALA A 38 -3.66 1.01 12.22
C ALA A 38 -4.11 1.86 11.02
N ALA A 39 -3.19 2.62 10.44
CA ALA A 39 -3.42 3.43 9.25
C ALA A 39 -3.83 2.55 8.05
N GLY A 40 -3.22 1.38 7.87
CA GLY A 40 -3.62 0.42 6.83
C GLY A 40 -5.07 -0.04 6.97
N ARG A 41 -5.51 -0.38 8.19
CA ARG A 41 -6.92 -0.73 8.44
C ARG A 41 -7.86 0.47 8.18
N ALA A 42 -7.45 1.68 8.55
CA ALA A 42 -8.23 2.88 8.29
C ALA A 42 -8.33 3.18 6.79
N ALA A 43 -7.25 3.02 6.05
CA ALA A 43 -7.20 3.17 4.60
C ALA A 43 -8.12 2.16 3.89
N GLY A 44 -8.09 0.89 4.31
CA GLY A 44 -9.03 -0.11 3.80
C GLY A 44 -10.49 0.28 4.00
N ARG A 45 -10.85 0.78 5.20
CA ARG A 45 -12.21 1.30 5.47
C ARG A 45 -12.55 2.50 4.60
N LEU A 46 -11.61 3.44 4.42
CA LEU A 46 -11.80 4.63 3.59
C LEU A 46 -12.11 4.25 2.14
N LEU A 47 -11.46 3.21 1.61
CA LEU A 47 -11.66 2.72 0.26
C LEU A 47 -12.81 1.70 0.11
N GLY A 48 -13.46 1.31 1.20
CA GLY A 48 -14.45 0.22 1.19
C GLY A 48 -13.85 -1.15 0.82
N ARG A 49 -12.54 -1.35 1.03
CA ARG A 49 -11.81 -2.57 0.66
C ARG A 49 -11.38 -3.37 1.89
N LYS A 50 -11.40 -4.70 1.78
CA LYS A 50 -10.76 -5.57 2.77
C LYS A 50 -9.25 -5.56 2.54
N VAL A 51 -8.49 -5.26 3.59
CA VAL A 51 -7.03 -5.27 3.56
C VAL A 51 -6.45 -6.29 4.53
N LEU A 52 -5.29 -6.82 4.21
CA LEU A 52 -4.44 -7.64 5.09
C LEU A 52 -3.17 -6.87 5.40
N THR A 53 -2.62 -7.02 6.61
CA THR A 53 -1.26 -6.54 6.92
C THR A 53 -0.37 -7.70 7.30
N VAL A 54 0.75 -7.82 6.61
CA VAL A 54 1.77 -8.86 6.82
C VAL A 54 3.07 -8.21 7.26
N GLN A 55 3.82 -8.89 8.11
CA GLN A 55 5.17 -8.47 8.52
C GLN A 55 6.13 -9.62 8.18
N SER A 56 7.28 -9.30 7.59
CA SER A 56 8.35 -10.29 7.39
C SER A 56 9.05 -10.63 8.70
N GLU A 57 9.85 -11.71 8.68
CA GLU A 57 10.91 -11.87 9.67
C GLU A 57 11.96 -10.74 9.53
N PRO A 58 12.70 -10.42 10.61
CA PRO A 58 13.83 -9.49 10.54
C PRO A 58 14.92 -10.00 9.60
N ASP A 59 15.51 -9.10 8.82
CA ASP A 59 16.72 -9.39 8.04
C ASP A 59 17.98 -9.45 8.93
N GLU A 60 19.14 -9.67 8.30
CA GLU A 60 20.45 -9.69 8.98
C GLU A 60 20.80 -8.36 9.67
N GLU A 61 20.18 -7.25 9.24
CA GLU A 61 20.33 -5.92 9.83
C GLU A 61 19.24 -5.63 10.90
N GLY A 62 18.39 -6.60 11.23
CA GLY A 62 17.34 -6.46 12.22
C GLY A 62 16.13 -5.62 11.78
N ARG A 63 15.87 -5.51 10.47
CA ARG A 63 14.77 -4.73 9.89
C ARG A 63 13.68 -5.63 9.32
N VAL A 64 12.43 -5.18 9.41
CA VAL A 64 11.25 -5.91 8.92
C VAL A 64 10.54 -5.12 7.83
N ASN A 65 9.92 -5.83 6.89
CA ASN A 65 9.00 -5.23 5.93
C ASN A 65 7.56 -5.39 6.44
N VAL A 66 6.82 -4.29 6.52
CA VAL A 66 5.38 -4.31 6.77
C VAL A 66 4.67 -4.02 5.45
N VAL A 67 3.80 -4.93 5.05
CA VAL A 67 3.02 -4.86 3.81
C VAL A 67 1.55 -4.77 4.15
N VAL A 68 0.87 -3.72 3.71
CA VAL A 68 -0.60 -3.62 3.70
C VAL A 68 -1.06 -3.93 2.28
N VAL A 69 -1.97 -4.88 2.09
CA VAL A 69 -2.39 -5.35 0.76
C VAL A 69 -3.91 -5.53 0.69
N VAL A 70 -4.53 -5.23 -0.46
CA VAL A 70 -5.94 -5.52 -0.72
C VAL A 70 -6.15 -7.03 -0.86
N ARG A 71 -7.09 -7.60 -0.10
CA ARG A 71 -7.26 -9.06 0.04
C ARG A 71 -8.01 -9.71 -1.12
N GLU A 72 -9.01 -9.03 -1.66
CA GLU A 72 -9.91 -9.55 -2.69
C GLU A 72 -9.89 -8.54 -3.84
N VAL A 73 -9.34 -8.98 -4.98
CA VAL A 73 -9.26 -8.22 -6.22
C VAL A 73 -10.30 -8.83 -7.16
N ASP A 74 -11.36 -8.08 -7.46
CA ASP A 74 -12.42 -8.54 -8.35
C ASP A 74 -12.05 -8.36 -9.84
N GLY A 75 -12.96 -8.72 -10.75
CA GLY A 75 -12.73 -8.61 -12.19
C GLY A 75 -12.59 -7.16 -12.68
N GLU A 76 -13.28 -6.22 -12.05
CA GLU A 76 -13.19 -4.79 -12.36
C GLU A 76 -11.89 -4.18 -11.83
N ASP A 77 -11.42 -4.66 -10.67
CA ASP A 77 -10.12 -4.30 -10.12
C ASP A 77 -8.98 -4.73 -11.04
N ARG A 78 -9.08 -5.91 -11.66
CA ARG A 78 -8.10 -6.38 -12.64
C ARG A 78 -8.09 -5.49 -13.89
N GLN A 79 -9.26 -5.15 -14.43
CA GLN A 79 -9.37 -4.25 -15.59
C GLN A 79 -8.82 -2.85 -15.29
N ARG A 80 -9.09 -2.32 -14.09
CA ARG A 80 -8.52 -1.02 -13.67
C ARG A 80 -7.00 -1.07 -13.54
N MET A 81 -6.46 -2.18 -13.06
CA MET A 81 -5.01 -2.36 -12.95
C MET A 81 -4.36 -2.46 -14.32
N GLU A 82 -4.94 -3.23 -15.24
CA GLU A 82 -4.50 -3.34 -16.63
C GLU A 82 -4.56 -1.99 -17.35
N GLU A 83 -5.66 -1.24 -17.19
CA GLU A 83 -5.82 0.08 -17.79
C GLU A 83 -4.77 1.07 -17.26
N ARG A 84 -4.53 1.09 -15.94
CA ARG A 84 -3.47 1.94 -15.38
C ARG A 84 -2.08 1.53 -15.81
N SER A 85 -1.77 0.23 -15.83
CA SER A 85 -0.47 -0.25 -16.31
C SER A 85 -0.24 0.17 -17.76
N ARG A 86 -1.28 0.11 -18.60
CA ARG A 86 -1.24 0.60 -19.98
C ARG A 86 -0.96 2.10 -20.03
N LEU A 87 -1.68 2.91 -19.28
CA LEU A 87 -1.49 4.37 -19.24
C LEU A 87 -0.09 4.76 -18.73
N ILE A 88 0.46 4.05 -17.74
CA ILE A 88 1.83 4.26 -17.27
C ILE A 88 2.84 3.92 -18.36
N LEU A 89 2.65 2.80 -19.06
CA LEU A 89 3.52 2.39 -20.17
C LEU A 89 3.48 3.40 -21.33
N GLU A 90 2.28 3.87 -21.68
CA GLU A 90 2.08 4.91 -22.70
C GLU A 90 2.76 6.21 -22.30
N HIS A 91 2.67 6.61 -21.03
CA HIS A 91 3.34 7.81 -20.53
C HIS A 91 4.86 7.67 -20.57
N LEU A 92 5.41 6.55 -20.11
CA LEU A 92 6.87 6.27 -20.16
C LEU A 92 7.40 6.15 -21.59
N TRP A 93 6.57 5.73 -22.55
CA TRP A 93 6.96 5.70 -23.96
C TRP A 93 6.97 7.10 -24.60
N GLN A 94 6.11 8.00 -24.13
CA GLN A 94 6.05 9.38 -24.61
C GLN A 94 7.06 10.30 -23.90
N ASP A 95 7.43 10.00 -22.66
CA ASP A 95 8.39 10.74 -21.86
C ASP A 95 9.34 9.74 -21.15
N PRO A 96 10.32 9.18 -21.87
CA PRO A 96 11.22 8.19 -21.32
C PRO A 96 12.07 8.82 -20.20
N PRO A 97 12.20 8.16 -19.04
CA PRO A 97 13.08 8.66 -17.99
C PRO A 97 14.53 8.67 -18.49
N ASP A 98 15.23 9.81 -18.31
CA ASP A 98 16.66 9.98 -18.59
C ASP A 98 17.55 8.95 -17.88
#